data_AF-A0A9K3L5I2-F1
#
_entry.id   AF-A0A9K3L5I2-F1
#
_cell.length_a   1.000
_cell.length_b   1.000
_cell.length_c   1.000
_cell.angle_alpha   90.00
_cell.angle_beta   90.00
_cell.angle_gamma   90.00
#
_symmetry.space_group_name_H-M   'P 1'
#
loop_
_entity.id
_entity.type
_entity.pdbx_description
1 polymer ?
#
loop_
_entity_poly.entity_id
_entity_poly.type
_entity_poly.pdbx_seq_one_letter_code
_entity_poly.pdbx_strand_id
1 'polypeptide(L)'
;MLYEILYERHIKFDAKCCVEKIFNVIWNLLIAAIATPATDFVTVSLKYSKFGSTTIQDIAKSAVTVNFLYEQAIARWESRLSKVEFNIFSDKEFNHAVNDAYLRIANYPRTLFIKTKQIGFSEFGAEDALSYAGIGKIDLVDEKDSRFPQPAKIEDSNEYLLHAVKDLHLKHKLYDPLEEGCQETRREFISAVLVLAATFAGVKLACEEEVNGSIGKGPVDWTAHYQNHRICITEGKKDNITQGLYQNLAQLTAAGEDRGQKRFICDDLPLYGIATTYREWIILRLDPADAVSRAGIRLPTLSINERKHLKEDVQEVAAQIAGLLLDQKERIRENTGTESKKAKR
;
A
#
# COMPACT_ATOMS: atom_id res chain seq x y z
N MET A 1 -34.79 72.07 -3.91
CA MET A 1 -33.97 73.05 -4.65
C MET A 1 -33.76 72.70 -6.14
N LEU A 2 -34.30 71.58 -6.68
CA LEU A 2 -34.37 71.30 -8.12
C LEU A 2 -35.76 71.59 -8.74
N TYR A 3 -36.76 71.90 -7.91
CA TYR A 3 -38.15 72.06 -8.32
C TYR A 3 -38.51 73.51 -8.74
N GLU A 4 -37.72 74.51 -8.33
CA GLU A 4 -37.95 75.93 -8.68
C GLU A 4 -37.28 76.39 -9.98
N ILE A 5 -36.36 75.62 -10.56
CA ILE A 5 -35.66 76.02 -11.81
C ILE A 5 -36.46 75.66 -13.07
N LEU A 6 -37.49 74.81 -12.95
CA LEU A 6 -38.22 74.27 -14.10
C LEU A 6 -39.53 75.00 -14.44
N TYR A 7 -39.94 76.01 -13.65
CA TYR A 7 -41.25 76.65 -13.82
C TYR A 7 -41.27 77.88 -14.74
N GLU A 8 -40.10 78.44 -15.13
CA GLU A 8 -40.05 79.67 -15.95
C GLU A 8 -39.76 79.47 -17.45
N ARG A 9 -39.66 78.24 -17.94
CA ARG A 9 -39.57 77.99 -19.39
C ARG A 9 -40.74 77.13 -19.83
N HIS A 10 -41.64 77.71 -20.62
CA HIS A 10 -42.70 77.05 -21.38
C HIS A 10 -42.14 75.97 -22.32
N ILE A 11 -41.65 74.87 -21.77
CA ILE A 11 -41.30 73.66 -22.49
C ILE A 11 -42.43 72.69 -22.23
N LYS A 12 -43.26 72.45 -23.25
CA LYS A 12 -44.21 71.33 -23.26
C LYS A 12 -43.37 70.04 -23.17
N PHE A 13 -43.20 69.53 -21.95
CA PHE A 13 -42.65 68.21 -21.73
C PHE A 13 -43.69 67.17 -22.12
N ASP A 14 -43.38 66.39 -23.16
CA ASP A 14 -44.15 65.21 -23.52
C ASP A 14 -43.97 64.16 -22.42
N ALA A 15 -44.90 64.16 -21.46
CA ALA A 15 -44.86 63.34 -20.25
C ALA A 15 -44.81 61.83 -20.56
N LYS A 16 -45.16 61.41 -21.78
CA LYS A 16 -45.09 60.00 -22.19
C LYS A 16 -43.66 59.46 -22.31
N CYS A 17 -42.72 60.26 -22.81
CA CYS A 17 -41.36 59.80 -23.11
C CYS A 17 -40.47 59.69 -21.85
N CYS A 18 -40.73 60.52 -20.82
CA CYS A 18 -39.99 60.47 -19.56
C CYS A 18 -40.41 59.29 -18.67
N VAL A 19 -41.70 58.91 -18.67
CA VAL A 19 -42.19 57.79 -17.86
C VAL A 19 -41.64 56.47 -18.39
N GLU A 20 -41.62 56.24 -19.70
CA GLU A 20 -41.04 55.02 -20.29
C GLU A 20 -39.54 54.86 -20.00
N LYS A 21 -38.76 55.95 -20.05
CA LYS A 21 -37.32 55.88 -19.75
C LYS A 21 -37.04 55.59 -18.27
N ILE A 22 -37.81 56.21 -17.37
CA ILE A 22 -37.67 55.94 -15.92
C ILE A 22 -38.14 54.52 -15.61
N PHE A 23 -39.25 54.07 -16.21
CA PHE A 23 -39.76 52.71 -16.03
C PHE A 23 -38.77 51.67 -16.55
N ASN A 24 -38.12 51.90 -17.70
CA ASN A 24 -37.10 50.99 -18.23
C ASN A 24 -35.81 50.96 -17.37
N VAL A 25 -35.38 52.10 -16.81
CA VAL A 25 -34.22 52.13 -15.91
C VAL A 25 -34.53 51.42 -14.59
N ILE A 26 -35.70 51.67 -14.01
CA ILE A 26 -36.15 51.00 -12.78
C ILE A 26 -36.36 49.51 -13.05
N TRP A 27 -36.98 49.13 -14.17
CA TRP A 27 -37.21 47.74 -14.57
C TRP A 27 -35.89 46.99 -14.82
N ASN A 28 -34.90 47.61 -15.46
CA ASN A 28 -33.58 47.01 -15.65
C ASN A 28 -32.81 46.89 -14.33
N LEU A 29 -32.94 47.87 -13.41
CA LEU A 29 -32.38 47.77 -12.06
C LEU A 29 -33.10 46.72 -11.21
N LEU A 30 -34.41 46.55 -11.40
CA LEU A 30 -35.21 45.52 -10.74
C LEU A 30 -34.88 44.13 -11.28
N ILE A 31 -34.67 43.97 -12.60
CA ILE A 31 -34.17 42.72 -13.20
C ILE A 31 -32.76 42.41 -12.70
N ALA A 32 -31.88 43.40 -12.59
CA ALA A 32 -30.54 43.21 -12.03
C ALA A 32 -30.57 42.86 -10.53
N ALA A 33 -31.57 43.32 -9.78
CA ALA A 33 -31.77 43.01 -8.36
C ALA A 33 -32.57 41.71 -8.11
N ILE A 34 -33.37 41.25 -9.09
CA ILE A 34 -34.14 39.99 -9.07
C ILE A 34 -33.40 38.85 -9.79
N ALA A 35 -32.23 39.12 -10.40
CA ALA A 35 -31.29 38.08 -10.77
C ALA A 35 -30.84 37.37 -9.49
N THR A 36 -31.61 36.36 -9.08
CA THR A 36 -31.18 35.32 -8.16
C THR A 36 -29.78 34.95 -8.59
N PRO A 37 -28.77 35.00 -7.70
CA PRO A 37 -27.46 34.48 -8.05
C PRO A 37 -27.73 33.08 -8.59
N ALA A 38 -27.37 32.84 -9.85
CA ALA A 38 -27.47 31.51 -10.41
C ALA A 38 -26.90 30.60 -9.34
N THR A 39 -27.73 29.72 -8.82
CA THR A 39 -27.30 28.82 -7.77
C THR A 39 -26.27 27.93 -8.45
N ASP A 40 -25.00 28.30 -8.32
CA ASP A 40 -23.84 27.72 -8.99
C ASP A 40 -23.61 26.34 -8.39
N PHE A 41 -24.56 25.44 -8.60
CA PHE A 41 -24.44 24.05 -8.25
C PHE A 41 -23.61 23.37 -9.33
N VAL A 42 -22.59 22.63 -8.90
CA VAL A 42 -21.62 21.99 -9.79
C VAL A 42 -21.55 20.50 -9.50
N THR A 43 -21.07 19.77 -10.49
CA THR A 43 -20.79 18.34 -10.38
C THR A 43 -19.29 18.08 -10.45
N VAL A 44 -18.77 17.31 -9.50
CA VAL A 44 -17.36 16.91 -9.44
C VAL A 44 -17.28 15.39 -9.39
N SER A 45 -16.47 14.80 -10.26
CA SER A 45 -16.13 13.39 -10.21
C SER A 45 -14.72 13.23 -9.67
N LEU A 46 -14.54 12.39 -8.65
CA LEU A 46 -13.24 11.96 -8.17
C LEU A 46 -12.95 10.58 -8.75
N LYS A 47 -11.76 10.38 -9.32
CA LYS A 47 -11.32 9.08 -9.84
C LYS A 47 -10.06 8.62 -9.13
N TYR A 48 -10.08 7.38 -8.64
CA TYR A 48 -8.94 6.77 -7.96
C TYR A 48 -8.51 5.46 -8.63
N SER A 49 -7.56 5.56 -9.56
CA SER A 49 -6.91 4.42 -10.22
C SER A 49 -7.91 3.34 -10.71
N LYS A 50 -7.63 2.05 -10.43
CA LYS A 50 -8.48 0.87 -10.68
C LYS A 50 -9.68 0.76 -9.72
N PHE A 51 -9.75 1.58 -8.68
CA PHE A 51 -10.78 1.53 -7.63
C PHE A 51 -12.05 2.30 -7.99
N GLY A 52 -12.12 2.82 -9.22
CA GLY A 52 -13.30 3.43 -9.80
C GLY A 52 -13.36 4.94 -9.59
N SER A 53 -14.58 5.47 -9.67
CA SER A 53 -14.89 6.88 -9.50
C SER A 53 -16.11 7.08 -8.60
N THR A 54 -16.21 8.26 -8.01
CA THR A 54 -17.42 8.75 -7.35
C THR A 54 -17.78 10.11 -7.91
N THR A 55 -19.07 10.39 -8.05
CA THR A 55 -19.56 11.66 -8.58
C THR A 55 -20.40 12.32 -7.50
N ILE A 56 -20.04 13.56 -7.18
CA ILE A 56 -20.72 14.39 -6.20
C ILE A 56 -21.46 15.47 -6.99
N GLN A 57 -22.78 15.52 -6.84
CA GLN A 57 -23.69 16.38 -7.59
C GLN A 57 -24.28 17.46 -6.68
N ASP A 58 -24.84 18.49 -7.30
CA ASP A 58 -25.61 19.54 -6.63
C ASP A 58 -24.85 20.23 -5.48
N ILE A 59 -23.54 20.44 -5.66
CA ILE A 59 -22.68 21.11 -4.67
C ILE A 59 -22.56 22.58 -5.02
N ALA A 60 -22.79 23.49 -4.07
CA ALA A 60 -22.49 24.89 -4.30
C ALA A 60 -21.00 25.05 -4.67
N LYS A 61 -20.70 25.77 -5.76
CA LYS A 61 -19.33 25.97 -6.26
C LYS A 61 -18.40 26.55 -5.19
N SER A 62 -18.94 27.39 -4.30
CA SER A 62 -18.22 27.96 -3.16
C SER A 62 -17.82 26.92 -2.09
N ALA A 63 -18.51 25.78 -2.01
CA ALA A 63 -18.23 24.69 -1.09
C ALA A 63 -17.21 23.68 -1.65
N VAL A 64 -16.89 23.75 -2.95
CA VAL A 64 -15.88 22.87 -3.57
C VAL A 64 -14.47 23.36 -3.22
N THR A 65 -13.97 22.88 -2.09
CA THR A 65 -12.59 23.09 -1.62
C THR A 65 -11.80 21.80 -1.71
N VAL A 66 -10.47 21.90 -1.66
CA VAL A 66 -9.59 20.73 -1.57
C VAL A 66 -9.95 19.90 -0.33
N ASN A 67 -10.12 20.53 0.83
CA ASN A 67 -10.48 19.82 2.06
C ASN A 67 -11.80 19.04 1.92
N PHE A 68 -12.84 19.68 1.36
CA PHE A 68 -14.11 19.00 1.08
C PHE A 68 -13.90 17.79 0.17
N LEU A 69 -13.13 17.92 -0.92
CA LEU A 69 -12.86 16.79 -1.82
C LEU A 69 -12.02 15.68 -1.17
N TYR A 70 -11.12 16.02 -0.24
CA TYR A 70 -10.39 15.05 0.57
C TYR A 70 -11.34 14.24 1.45
N GLU A 71 -12.24 14.91 2.18
CA GLU A 71 -13.24 14.24 3.02
C GLU A 71 -14.13 13.31 2.19
N GLN A 72 -14.57 13.75 1.02
CA GLN A 72 -15.36 12.91 0.11
C GLN A 72 -14.57 11.71 -0.43
N ALA A 73 -13.27 11.89 -0.72
CA ALA A 73 -12.39 10.81 -1.14
C ALA A 73 -12.19 9.77 -0.02
N ILE A 74 -11.92 10.23 1.20
CA ILE A 74 -11.74 9.36 2.37
C ILE A 74 -13.05 8.63 2.68
N ALA A 75 -14.20 9.31 2.70
CA ALA A 75 -15.49 8.68 2.92
C ALA A 75 -15.80 7.58 1.88
N ARG A 76 -15.36 7.77 0.62
CA ARG A 76 -15.56 6.79 -0.44
C ARG A 76 -14.59 5.60 -0.37
N TRP A 77 -13.31 5.87 -0.08
CA TRP A 77 -12.23 4.88 -0.10
C TRP A 77 -11.53 4.79 1.25
N GLU A 78 -12.30 4.74 2.33
CA GLU A 78 -11.82 4.85 3.72
C GLU A 78 -10.69 3.86 4.02
N SER A 79 -10.88 2.59 3.64
CA SER A 79 -9.89 1.53 3.86
C SER A 79 -8.55 1.75 3.14
N ARG A 80 -8.47 2.69 2.18
CA ARG A 80 -7.30 2.93 1.32
C ARG A 80 -6.67 4.31 1.51
N LEU A 81 -7.47 5.33 1.84
CA LEU A 81 -7.00 6.72 1.91
C LEU A 81 -6.91 7.27 3.34
N SER A 82 -7.53 6.63 4.34
CA SER A 82 -7.57 7.13 5.73
C SER A 82 -6.19 7.22 6.40
N LYS A 83 -5.21 6.42 5.96
CA LYS A 83 -3.85 6.35 6.53
C LYS A 83 -2.76 6.68 5.52
N VAL A 84 -3.13 7.19 4.35
CA VAL A 84 -2.22 7.41 3.24
C VAL A 84 -2.28 8.86 2.83
N GLU A 85 -1.12 9.51 2.72
CA GLU A 85 -1.07 10.82 2.10
C GLU A 85 -1.38 10.70 0.60
N PHE A 86 -2.35 11.48 0.13
CA PHE A 86 -2.68 11.59 -1.28
C PHE A 86 -2.82 13.05 -1.68
N ASN A 87 -2.80 13.29 -2.99
CA ASN A 87 -3.05 14.57 -3.62
C ASN A 87 -4.14 14.39 -4.69
N ILE A 88 -4.85 15.49 -4.98
CA ILE A 88 -5.86 15.57 -6.04
C ILE A 88 -5.26 16.35 -7.21
N PHE A 89 -5.46 15.83 -8.42
CA PHE A 89 -4.89 16.37 -9.65
C PHE A 89 -5.98 16.67 -10.67
N SER A 90 -5.75 17.66 -11.53
CA SER A 90 -6.70 18.03 -12.57
C SER A 90 -6.70 17.11 -13.78
N ASP A 91 -5.65 16.34 -13.96
CA ASP A 91 -5.40 15.51 -15.13
C ASP A 91 -4.87 14.13 -14.72
N LYS A 92 -4.98 13.17 -15.64
CA LYS A 92 -4.57 11.78 -15.43
C LYS A 92 -3.05 11.61 -15.33
N GLU A 93 -2.30 12.56 -15.87
CA GLU A 93 -0.84 12.57 -15.90
C GLU A 93 -0.27 13.09 -14.57
N PHE A 94 -1.13 13.66 -13.72
CA PHE A 94 -0.81 14.21 -12.41
C PHE A 94 0.13 15.41 -12.50
N ASN A 95 0.02 16.18 -13.58
CA ASN A 95 0.90 17.33 -13.84
C ASN A 95 0.57 18.52 -12.92
N HIS A 96 -0.71 18.70 -12.57
CA HIS A 96 -1.15 19.86 -11.80
C HIS A 96 -1.95 19.44 -10.57
N ALA A 97 -1.32 19.59 -9.40
CA ALA A 97 -2.00 19.45 -8.12
C ALA A 97 -3.06 20.55 -7.96
N VAL A 98 -4.25 20.13 -7.54
CA VAL A 98 -5.41 21.01 -7.34
C VAL A 98 -5.25 21.79 -6.05
N ASN A 99 -5.54 23.09 -6.10
CA ASN A 99 -5.68 23.96 -4.94
C ASN A 99 -7.03 24.70 -4.99
N ASP A 100 -7.41 25.38 -3.90
CA ASP A 100 -8.69 26.08 -3.82
C ASP A 100 -8.83 27.21 -4.86
N ALA A 101 -7.73 27.88 -5.20
CA ALA A 101 -7.75 28.93 -6.22
C ALA A 101 -8.13 28.36 -7.60
N TYR A 102 -7.56 27.21 -7.95
CA TYR A 102 -7.90 26.46 -9.16
C TYR A 102 -9.39 26.05 -9.17
N LEU A 103 -9.90 25.50 -8.06
CA LEU A 103 -11.28 25.02 -7.96
C LEU A 103 -12.31 26.15 -8.14
N ARG A 104 -11.98 27.38 -7.70
CA ARG A 104 -12.85 28.56 -7.86
C ARG A 104 -13.02 28.98 -9.33
N ILE A 105 -11.95 28.92 -10.11
CA ILE A 105 -11.95 29.37 -11.52
C ILE A 105 -12.19 28.24 -12.52
N ALA A 106 -12.17 26.99 -12.07
CA ALA A 106 -12.40 25.83 -12.92
C ALA A 106 -13.81 25.80 -13.52
N ASN A 107 -13.89 25.29 -14.75
CA ASN A 107 -15.15 24.91 -15.41
C ASN A 107 -15.64 23.56 -14.89
N TYR A 108 -16.96 23.44 -14.71
CA TYR A 108 -17.66 22.23 -14.27
C TYR A 108 -18.70 21.79 -15.32
N PRO A 109 -19.10 20.49 -15.38
CA PRO A 109 -18.64 19.38 -14.55
C PRO A 109 -17.17 19.03 -14.78
N ARG A 110 -16.49 18.47 -13.77
CA ARG A 110 -15.06 18.12 -13.87
C ARG A 110 -14.74 16.79 -13.23
N THR A 111 -13.79 16.08 -13.82
CA THR A 111 -13.16 14.91 -13.20
C THR A 111 -11.79 15.29 -12.64
N LEU A 112 -11.54 14.93 -11.40
CA LEU A 112 -10.26 15.07 -10.71
C LEU A 112 -9.71 13.68 -10.36
N PHE A 113 -8.39 13.57 -10.29
CA PHE A 113 -7.70 12.30 -10.13
C PHE A 113 -6.95 12.27 -8.80
N ILE A 114 -7.16 11.20 -8.03
CA ILE A 114 -6.47 10.98 -6.75
C ILE A 114 -5.22 10.15 -6.99
N LYS A 115 -4.09 10.62 -6.45
CA LYS A 115 -2.83 9.85 -6.43
C LYS A 115 -2.24 9.88 -5.02
N THR A 116 -1.96 8.70 -4.49
CA THR A 116 -1.26 8.49 -3.23
C THR A 116 0.22 8.83 -3.38
N LYS A 117 0.87 9.29 -2.31
CA LYS A 117 2.34 9.43 -2.24
C LYS A 117 3.07 8.11 -2.07
N GLN A 118 2.35 6.99 -1.91
CA GLN A 118 2.95 5.67 -1.83
C GLN A 118 3.79 5.34 -3.08
N ILE A 119 4.95 4.73 -2.86
CA ILE A 119 5.87 4.26 -3.90
C ILE A 119 5.86 2.74 -4.00
N GLY A 120 6.33 2.21 -5.13
CA GLY A 120 6.51 0.78 -5.32
C GLY A 120 7.60 0.23 -4.40
N PHE A 121 7.44 -1.01 -3.91
CA PHE A 121 8.45 -1.63 -3.04
C PHE A 121 9.85 -1.68 -3.67
N SER A 122 9.95 -1.83 -4.99
CA SER A 122 11.22 -1.83 -5.72
C SER A 122 11.97 -0.49 -5.71
N GLU A 123 11.30 0.60 -5.32
CA GLU A 123 11.88 1.95 -5.25
C GLU A 123 12.54 2.23 -3.90
N PHE A 124 12.35 1.37 -2.89
CA PHE A 124 12.92 1.59 -1.56
C PHE A 124 14.44 1.38 -1.55
N GLY A 125 15.17 2.43 -1.19
CA GLY A 125 16.56 2.35 -0.77
C GLY A 125 16.71 1.91 0.69
N ALA A 126 17.97 1.78 1.13
CA ALA A 126 18.28 1.42 2.52
C ALA A 126 17.72 2.43 3.52
N GLU A 127 17.97 3.73 3.30
CA GLU A 127 17.52 4.81 4.19
C GLU A 127 15.99 4.88 4.28
N ASP A 128 15.31 4.80 3.13
CA ASP A 128 13.84 4.84 3.08
C ASP A 128 13.21 3.65 3.79
N ALA A 129 13.76 2.44 3.61
CA ALA A 129 13.25 1.24 4.24
C ALA A 129 13.43 1.26 5.77
N LEU A 130 14.61 1.71 6.25
CA LEU A 130 14.90 1.87 7.68
C LEU A 130 13.99 2.93 8.31
N SER A 131 13.88 4.09 7.65
CA SER A 131 13.00 5.18 8.07
C SER A 131 11.54 4.75 8.14
N TYR A 132 11.05 4.06 7.10
CA TYR A 132 9.69 3.54 7.07
C TYR A 132 9.45 2.53 8.20
N ALA A 133 10.40 1.61 8.42
CA ALA A 133 10.35 0.66 9.51
C ALA A 133 10.48 1.32 10.90
N GLY A 134 10.89 2.59 10.99
CA GLY A 134 11.13 3.29 12.25
C GLY A 134 12.32 2.73 13.03
N ILE A 135 13.34 2.20 12.32
CA ILE A 135 14.52 1.58 12.92
C ILE A 135 15.79 2.29 12.44
N GLY A 136 16.80 2.43 13.30
CA GLY A 136 18.06 3.10 12.94
C GLY A 136 19.03 2.22 12.14
N LYS A 137 18.98 0.90 12.35
CA LYS A 137 19.82 -0.10 11.69
C LYS A 137 19.22 -1.50 11.80
N ILE A 138 19.73 -2.42 10.98
CA ILE A 138 19.47 -3.85 11.11
C ILE A 138 20.60 -4.49 11.94
N ASP A 139 20.24 -5.19 13.01
CA ASP A 139 21.18 -5.94 13.83
C ASP A 139 21.41 -7.34 13.25
N LEU A 140 22.67 -7.71 13.06
CA LEU A 140 23.07 -9.06 12.67
C LEU A 140 23.28 -9.90 13.93
N VAL A 141 22.67 -11.08 13.97
CA VAL A 141 22.77 -12.02 15.09
C VAL A 141 23.28 -13.36 14.62
N ASP A 142 23.66 -14.23 15.55
CA ASP A 142 24.01 -15.61 15.21
C ASP A 142 22.77 -16.48 14.98
N GLU A 143 22.96 -17.62 14.34
CA GLU A 143 21.93 -18.62 14.01
C GLU A 143 21.25 -19.26 15.23
N LYS A 144 21.81 -19.10 16.43
CA LYS A 144 21.29 -19.64 17.70
C LYS A 144 20.59 -18.58 18.53
N ASP A 145 20.48 -17.34 18.03
CA ASP A 145 19.80 -16.26 18.72
C ASP A 145 18.34 -16.66 19.01
N SER A 146 17.96 -16.61 20.28
CA SER A 146 16.63 -17.02 20.77
C SER A 146 15.45 -16.27 20.14
N ARG A 147 15.70 -15.14 19.46
CA ARG A 147 14.68 -14.39 18.70
C ARG A 147 14.32 -15.10 17.40
N PHE A 148 15.14 -16.00 16.88
CA PHE A 148 14.79 -16.85 15.76
C PHE A 148 14.40 -18.24 16.25
N PRO A 149 13.31 -18.81 15.71
CA PRO A 149 12.95 -20.19 16.00
C PRO A 149 14.04 -21.15 15.55
N GLN A 150 14.19 -22.25 16.29
CA GLN A 150 15.12 -23.31 15.91
C GLN A 150 14.71 -23.95 14.58
N PRO A 151 15.67 -24.39 13.74
CA PRO A 151 15.37 -25.13 12.53
C PRO A 151 14.47 -26.33 12.82
N ALA A 152 13.51 -26.59 11.94
CA ALA A 152 12.71 -27.80 11.98
C ALA A 152 13.58 -29.02 11.66
N LYS A 153 13.25 -30.17 12.26
CA LYS A 153 13.92 -31.42 11.91
C LYS A 153 13.32 -32.02 10.64
N ILE A 154 13.99 -31.82 9.51
CA ILE A 154 13.66 -32.49 8.24
C ILE A 154 14.58 -33.70 8.13
N GLU A 155 14.04 -34.91 8.17
CA GLU A 155 14.83 -36.15 8.03
C GLU A 155 15.35 -36.32 6.58
N ASP A 156 16.50 -36.96 6.42
CA ASP A 156 17.12 -37.23 5.11
C ASP A 156 16.24 -38.05 4.17
N SER A 157 15.33 -38.84 4.74
CA SER A 157 14.36 -39.68 4.03
C SER A 157 13.02 -38.99 3.78
N ASN A 158 12.88 -37.71 4.16
CA ASN A 158 11.64 -36.98 3.98
C ASN A 158 11.26 -36.88 2.49
N GLU A 159 10.06 -37.31 2.14
CA GLU A 159 9.61 -37.38 0.75
C GLU A 159 9.58 -36.03 0.05
N TYR A 160 9.24 -34.95 0.77
CA TYR A 160 9.19 -33.60 0.20
C TYR A 160 10.60 -33.08 -0.08
N LEU A 161 11.56 -33.36 0.81
CA LEU A 161 12.97 -33.02 0.59
C LEU A 161 13.50 -33.74 -0.65
N LEU A 162 13.29 -35.05 -0.75
CA LEU A 162 13.73 -35.84 -1.89
C LEU A 162 13.08 -35.36 -3.20
N HIS A 163 11.80 -34.98 -3.15
CA HIS A 163 11.09 -34.40 -4.28
C HIS A 163 11.69 -33.05 -4.71
N ALA A 164 11.87 -32.12 -3.78
CA ALA A 164 12.44 -30.79 -4.06
C ALA A 164 13.86 -30.87 -4.62
N VAL A 165 14.69 -31.75 -4.06
CA VAL A 165 16.06 -31.98 -4.56
C VAL A 165 16.03 -32.55 -5.98
N LYS A 166 15.14 -33.52 -6.26
CA LYS A 166 14.98 -34.07 -7.61
C LYS A 166 14.52 -33.01 -8.61
N ASP A 167 13.54 -32.18 -8.23
CA ASP A 167 13.06 -31.07 -9.05
C ASP A 167 14.18 -30.06 -9.36
N LEU A 168 14.94 -29.64 -8.34
CA LEU A 168 16.08 -28.74 -8.51
C LEU A 168 17.16 -29.33 -9.42
N HIS A 169 17.46 -30.63 -9.32
CA HIS A 169 18.39 -31.28 -10.25
C HIS A 169 17.90 -31.25 -11.70
N LEU A 170 16.59 -31.39 -11.94
CA LEU A 170 16.03 -31.29 -13.28
C LEU A 170 16.11 -29.85 -13.79
N LYS A 171 15.75 -28.87 -12.94
CA LYS A 171 15.83 -27.44 -13.27
C LYS A 171 17.25 -26.99 -13.60
N HIS A 172 18.26 -27.41 -12.82
CA HIS A 172 19.68 -27.13 -13.10
C HIS A 172 20.21 -27.76 -14.39
N LYS A 173 19.57 -28.82 -14.90
CA LYS A 173 19.91 -29.43 -16.19
C LYS A 173 19.19 -28.76 -17.37
N LEU A 174 18.02 -28.19 -17.12
CA LEU A 174 17.13 -27.67 -18.15
C LEU A 174 17.35 -26.19 -18.42
N TYR A 175 17.50 -25.39 -17.36
CA TYR A 175 17.71 -23.95 -17.46
C TYR A 175 19.19 -23.62 -17.64
N ASP A 176 19.45 -22.49 -18.28
CA ASP A 176 20.78 -21.89 -18.36
C ASP A 176 21.36 -21.63 -16.97
N PRO A 177 22.69 -21.50 -16.86
CA PRO A 177 23.34 -21.16 -15.59
C PRO A 177 22.66 -19.99 -14.89
N LEU A 178 22.56 -20.08 -13.57
CA LEU A 178 21.83 -19.11 -12.76
C LEU A 178 22.33 -17.67 -12.98
N GLU A 179 23.63 -17.48 -13.20
CA GLU A 179 24.27 -16.21 -13.49
C GLU A 179 23.71 -15.52 -14.75
N GLU A 180 23.30 -16.33 -15.73
CA GLU A 180 22.79 -15.87 -17.03
C GLU A 180 21.26 -15.70 -17.01
N GLY A 181 20.56 -16.48 -16.17
CA GLY A 181 19.10 -16.45 -16.06
C GLY A 181 18.51 -15.11 -15.62
N CYS A 182 17.26 -14.84 -16.01
CA CYS A 182 16.50 -13.67 -15.53
C CYS A 182 15.92 -13.93 -14.12
N GLN A 183 15.31 -12.90 -13.53
CA GLN A 183 14.69 -13.02 -12.21
C GLN A 183 13.58 -14.08 -12.21
N GLU A 184 12.79 -14.17 -13.28
CA GLU A 184 11.70 -15.12 -13.44
C GLU A 184 12.19 -16.57 -13.40
N THR A 185 13.28 -16.88 -14.10
CA THR A 185 13.92 -18.21 -14.01
C THR A 185 14.39 -18.49 -12.58
N ARG A 186 14.93 -17.48 -11.87
CA ARG A 186 15.37 -17.65 -10.48
C ARG A 186 14.22 -18.04 -9.55
N ARG A 187 13.02 -17.53 -9.81
CA ARG A 187 11.81 -17.85 -9.02
C ARG A 187 11.46 -19.34 -9.05
N GLU A 188 11.78 -20.05 -10.13
CA GLU A 188 11.54 -21.49 -10.23
C GLU A 188 12.37 -22.29 -9.21
N PHE A 189 13.61 -21.87 -8.96
CA PHE A 189 14.50 -22.50 -7.99
C PHE A 189 14.12 -22.12 -6.55
N ILE A 190 13.82 -20.82 -6.31
CA ILE A 190 13.35 -20.32 -5.01
C ILE A 190 12.06 -21.05 -4.59
N SER A 191 11.10 -21.17 -5.51
CA SER A 191 9.80 -21.78 -5.26
C SER A 191 9.92 -23.24 -4.81
N ALA A 192 10.88 -24.00 -5.32
CA ALA A 192 11.08 -25.39 -4.91
C ALA A 192 11.41 -25.52 -3.41
N VAL A 193 12.28 -24.64 -2.89
CA VAL A 193 12.65 -24.60 -1.47
C VAL A 193 11.50 -24.09 -0.61
N LEU A 194 10.81 -23.03 -1.05
CA LEU A 194 9.66 -22.50 -0.32
C LEU A 194 8.49 -23.50 -0.26
N VAL A 195 8.20 -24.21 -1.35
CA VAL A 195 7.14 -25.24 -1.40
C VAL A 195 7.47 -26.39 -0.45
N LEU A 196 8.74 -26.83 -0.39
CA LEU A 196 9.19 -27.82 0.60
C LEU A 196 8.89 -27.34 2.02
N ALA A 197 9.39 -26.15 2.39
CA ALA A 197 9.25 -25.63 3.74
C ALA A 197 7.77 -25.40 4.13
N ALA A 198 6.97 -24.83 3.23
CA ALA A 198 5.55 -24.57 3.45
C ALA A 198 4.72 -25.85 3.55
N THR A 199 5.02 -26.85 2.73
CA THR A 199 4.38 -28.17 2.78
C THR A 199 4.70 -28.85 4.09
N PHE A 200 5.98 -28.84 4.50
CA PHE A 200 6.42 -29.39 5.77
C PHE A 200 5.72 -28.71 6.97
N ALA A 201 5.63 -27.38 6.97
CA ALA A 201 4.98 -26.62 8.05
C ALA A 201 3.43 -26.71 8.01
N GLY A 202 2.85 -27.19 6.90
CA GLY A 202 1.41 -27.23 6.69
C GLY A 202 0.80 -25.83 6.68
N VAL A 203 1.37 -24.94 5.87
CA VAL A 203 0.93 -23.56 5.62
C VAL A 203 0.66 -23.36 4.12
N LYS A 204 0.01 -22.26 3.74
CA LYS A 204 -0.28 -21.94 2.33
C LYS A 204 0.72 -20.91 1.81
N LEU A 205 1.08 -21.02 0.55
CA LEU A 205 1.85 -19.99 -0.16
C LEU A 205 0.92 -19.26 -1.15
N ALA A 206 1.07 -17.95 -1.21
CA ALA A 206 0.47 -17.10 -2.23
C ALA A 206 1.59 -16.35 -2.96
N CYS A 207 1.44 -16.16 -4.27
CA CYS A 207 2.39 -15.39 -5.08
C CYS A 207 1.73 -14.07 -5.52
N GLU A 208 2.54 -13.03 -5.72
CA GLU A 208 2.08 -11.72 -6.24
C GLU A 208 0.93 -11.10 -5.43
N GLU A 209 0.93 -11.33 -4.12
CA GLU A 209 -0.12 -10.79 -3.27
C GLU A 209 0.13 -9.30 -3.01
N GLU A 210 -0.90 -8.47 -3.17
CA GLU A 210 -0.82 -7.03 -2.96
C GLU A 210 -0.72 -6.70 -1.46
N VAL A 211 0.39 -6.07 -1.06
CA VAL A 211 0.57 -5.47 0.26
C VAL A 211 0.46 -3.96 0.13
N ASN A 212 -0.32 -3.34 1.03
CA ASN A 212 -0.58 -1.91 1.02
C ASN A 212 -0.31 -1.33 2.41
N GLY A 213 0.76 -0.57 2.54
CA GLY A 213 1.07 0.20 3.74
C GLY A 213 0.91 1.70 3.52
N SER A 214 1.16 2.52 4.53
CA SER A 214 1.05 3.98 4.48
C SER A 214 2.00 4.63 3.45
N ILE A 215 3.21 4.07 3.29
CA ILE A 215 4.27 4.57 2.37
C ILE A 215 4.55 3.59 1.24
N GLY A 216 4.66 2.29 1.53
CA GLY A 216 4.99 1.27 0.53
C GLY A 216 3.77 0.54 0.00
N LYS A 217 3.75 0.23 -1.30
CA LYS A 217 2.73 -0.65 -1.89
C LYS A 217 3.26 -1.50 -3.02
N GLY A 218 2.53 -2.57 -3.31
CA GLY A 218 2.70 -3.39 -4.50
C GLY A 218 2.56 -4.88 -4.22
N PRO A 219 2.71 -5.72 -5.26
CA PRO A 219 2.78 -7.15 -5.07
C PRO A 219 4.08 -7.53 -4.34
N VAL A 220 4.01 -8.63 -3.59
CA VAL A 220 5.18 -9.31 -3.02
C VAL A 220 5.35 -10.67 -3.70
N ASP A 221 6.60 -11.11 -3.90
CA ASP A 221 6.86 -12.32 -4.70
C ASP A 221 6.21 -13.57 -4.11
N TRP A 222 6.36 -13.79 -2.79
CA TRP A 222 5.65 -14.83 -2.05
C TRP A 222 5.22 -14.37 -0.67
N THR A 223 4.06 -14.87 -0.24
CA THR A 223 3.58 -14.79 1.14
C THR A 223 3.24 -16.18 1.65
N ALA A 224 3.72 -16.51 2.86
CA ALA A 224 3.23 -17.66 3.61
C ALA A 224 2.06 -17.27 4.53
N HIS A 225 1.01 -18.09 4.50
CA HIS A 225 -0.23 -17.90 5.23
C HIS A 225 -0.55 -19.08 6.15
N TYR A 226 -0.96 -18.76 7.37
CA TYR A 226 -1.65 -19.69 8.25
C TYR A 226 -3.01 -19.10 8.63
N GLN A 227 -4.09 -19.79 8.28
CA GLN A 227 -5.46 -19.25 8.37
C GLN A 227 -5.57 -17.91 7.62
N ASN A 228 -5.95 -16.83 8.29
CA ASN A 228 -6.05 -15.49 7.71
C ASN A 228 -4.82 -14.62 7.99
N HIS A 229 -3.70 -15.22 8.44
CA HIS A 229 -2.49 -14.49 8.82
C HIS A 229 -1.38 -14.71 7.81
N ARG A 230 -0.90 -13.60 7.28
CA ARG A 230 0.43 -13.49 6.69
C ARG A 230 1.47 -13.67 7.78
N ILE A 231 2.23 -14.76 7.70
CA ILE A 231 3.25 -15.12 8.71
C ILE A 231 4.69 -14.94 8.21
N CYS A 232 4.90 -14.91 6.89
CA CYS A 232 6.21 -14.63 6.30
C CYS A 232 6.07 -14.02 4.90
N ILE A 233 6.95 -13.09 4.53
CA ILE A 233 7.05 -12.56 3.16
C ILE A 233 8.42 -12.90 2.59
N THR A 234 8.48 -13.41 1.36
CA THR A 234 9.74 -13.66 0.66
C THR A 234 9.86 -12.77 -0.56
N GLU A 235 11.04 -12.16 -0.72
CA GLU A 235 11.45 -11.36 -1.88
C GLU A 235 12.61 -12.08 -2.59
N GLY A 236 12.42 -12.38 -3.87
CA GLY A 236 13.41 -12.98 -4.74
C GLY A 236 14.15 -11.93 -5.56
N LYS A 237 15.47 -12.07 -5.65
CA LYS A 237 16.31 -11.25 -6.52
C LYS A 237 17.13 -12.13 -7.45
N LYS A 238 17.52 -11.58 -8.59
CA LYS A 238 18.50 -12.24 -9.46
C LYS A 238 19.86 -12.31 -8.77
N ASP A 239 20.43 -11.14 -8.44
CA ASP A 239 21.80 -11.02 -7.93
C ASP A 239 21.94 -10.08 -6.72
N ASN A 240 21.14 -9.01 -6.62
CA ASN A 240 21.31 -8.00 -5.57
C ASN A 240 20.49 -8.32 -4.31
N ILE A 241 21.01 -9.21 -3.47
CA ILE A 241 20.33 -9.61 -2.24
C ILE A 241 20.16 -8.45 -1.24
N THR A 242 21.08 -7.47 -1.24
CA THR A 242 20.98 -6.27 -0.39
C THR A 242 19.79 -5.40 -0.76
N GLN A 243 19.51 -5.23 -2.05
CA GLN A 243 18.28 -4.56 -2.49
C GLN A 243 17.05 -5.35 -2.06
N GLY A 244 17.07 -6.69 -2.23
CA GLY A 244 15.99 -7.57 -1.76
C GLY A 244 15.74 -7.44 -0.26
N LEU A 245 16.79 -7.32 0.55
CA LEU A 245 16.73 -7.12 1.99
C LEU A 245 15.95 -5.86 2.38
N TYR A 246 16.31 -4.70 1.83
CA TYR A 246 15.64 -3.44 2.17
C TYR A 246 14.22 -3.34 1.60
N GLN A 247 14.02 -3.85 0.39
CA GLN A 247 12.69 -3.98 -0.19
C GLN A 247 11.80 -4.86 0.70
N ASN A 248 12.31 -5.99 1.18
CA ASN A 248 11.58 -6.89 2.05
C ASN A 248 11.28 -6.26 3.41
N LEU A 249 12.19 -5.48 3.99
CA LEU A 249 11.93 -4.70 5.21
C LEU A 249 10.75 -3.72 5.04
N ALA A 250 10.68 -3.01 3.91
CA ALA A 250 9.56 -2.13 3.60
C ALA A 250 8.24 -2.92 3.44
N GLN A 251 8.27 -4.10 2.80
CA GLN A 251 7.12 -5.00 2.69
C GLN A 251 6.64 -5.50 4.05
N LEU A 252 7.55 -5.88 4.97
CA LEU A 252 7.18 -6.26 6.34
C LEU A 252 6.54 -5.09 7.08
N THR A 253 7.11 -3.90 6.95
CA THR A 253 6.56 -2.69 7.58
C THR A 253 5.13 -2.43 7.11
N ALA A 254 4.91 -2.41 5.79
CA ALA A 254 3.59 -2.24 5.20
C ALA A 254 2.61 -3.35 5.61
N ALA A 255 3.06 -4.60 5.66
CA ALA A 255 2.23 -5.73 6.09
C ALA A 255 1.82 -5.63 7.57
N GLY A 256 2.69 -5.08 8.42
CA GLY A 256 2.36 -4.82 9.83
C GLY A 256 1.27 -3.77 10.00
N GLU A 257 1.23 -2.74 9.14
CA GLU A 257 0.19 -1.72 9.16
C GLU A 257 -1.18 -2.25 8.67
N ASP A 258 -1.17 -3.19 7.72
CA ASP A 258 -2.36 -3.81 7.13
C ASP A 258 -3.09 -4.77 8.09
N ARG A 259 -2.36 -5.40 9.03
CA ARG A 259 -2.93 -6.32 10.04
C ARG A 259 -4.07 -5.71 10.86
N GLY A 260 -4.04 -4.39 11.11
CA GLY A 260 -5.05 -3.70 11.92
C GLY A 260 -6.43 -3.51 11.28
N GLN A 261 -6.67 -3.91 10.02
CA GLN A 261 -7.93 -3.61 9.31
C GLN A 261 -8.98 -4.73 9.30
N LYS A 262 -8.63 -5.99 9.60
CA LYS A 262 -9.59 -7.11 9.62
C LYS A 262 -9.51 -7.85 10.94
N ARG A 263 -10.62 -7.81 11.68
CA ARG A 263 -10.88 -8.41 12.99
C ARG A 263 -10.19 -9.77 13.15
N PHE A 264 -9.61 -9.94 14.34
CA PHE A 264 -8.85 -11.09 14.83
C PHE A 264 -7.45 -11.21 14.22
N ILE A 265 -6.43 -10.85 15.04
CA ILE A 265 -5.20 -11.63 15.33
C ILE A 265 -3.89 -10.79 15.32
N CYS A 266 -3.31 -10.75 16.52
CA CYS A 266 -1.89 -10.64 16.85
C CYS A 266 -1.09 -9.46 16.32
N ASP A 267 -1.46 -8.26 16.74
CA ASP A 267 -0.61 -7.07 16.63
C ASP A 267 0.76 -7.27 17.34
N ASP A 268 0.81 -8.13 18.36
CA ASP A 268 2.01 -8.39 19.18
C ASP A 268 3.00 -9.40 18.57
N LEU A 269 2.72 -9.99 17.40
CA LEU A 269 3.61 -11.00 16.81
C LEU A 269 4.61 -10.40 15.82
N PRO A 270 5.89 -10.84 15.90
CA PRO A 270 6.89 -10.41 14.92
C PRO A 270 6.49 -10.80 13.51
N LEU A 271 6.94 -9.99 12.55
CA LEU A 271 6.86 -10.28 11.14
C LEU A 271 8.19 -10.83 10.66
N TYR A 272 8.12 -11.93 9.92
CA TYR A 272 9.30 -12.54 9.33
C TYR A 272 9.37 -12.27 7.83
N GLY A 273 10.60 -12.02 7.37
CA GLY A 273 10.93 -11.77 5.98
C GLY A 273 12.06 -12.67 5.50
N ILE A 274 12.11 -12.90 4.19
CA ILE A 274 13.20 -13.61 3.54
C ILE A 274 13.59 -12.81 2.30
N ALA A 275 14.86 -12.47 2.16
CA ALA A 275 15.44 -11.99 0.91
C ALA A 275 16.35 -13.07 0.35
N THR A 276 16.19 -13.43 -0.93
CA THR A 276 16.96 -14.54 -1.50
C THR A 276 17.31 -14.38 -2.98
N THR A 277 18.44 -14.94 -3.37
CA THR A 277 18.87 -15.15 -4.77
C THR A 277 18.86 -16.65 -5.15
N TYR A 278 18.14 -17.48 -4.40
CA TYR A 278 18.24 -18.95 -4.35
C TYR A 278 19.60 -19.48 -3.83
N ARG A 279 20.72 -18.87 -4.20
CA ARG A 279 22.03 -19.26 -3.65
C ARG A 279 22.27 -18.70 -2.27
N GLU A 280 21.75 -17.50 -2.01
CA GLU A 280 21.87 -16.85 -0.71
C GLU A 280 20.48 -16.60 -0.14
N TRP A 281 20.32 -16.81 1.16
CA TRP A 281 19.06 -16.62 1.89
C TRP A 281 19.32 -15.83 3.16
N ILE A 282 18.68 -14.69 3.29
CA ILE A 282 18.71 -13.83 4.47
C ILE A 282 17.34 -13.87 5.11
N ILE A 283 17.27 -14.26 6.38
CA ILE A 283 16.03 -14.26 7.16
C ILE A 283 16.02 -13.04 8.05
N LEU A 284 14.90 -12.33 8.03
CA LEU A 284 14.65 -11.08 8.71
C LEU A 284 13.52 -11.26 9.71
N ARG A 285 13.64 -10.57 10.84
CA ARG A 285 12.58 -10.40 11.82
C ARG A 285 12.39 -8.91 12.05
N LEU A 286 11.14 -8.48 12.01
CA LEU A 286 10.72 -7.14 12.40
C LEU A 286 9.69 -7.27 13.53
N ASP A 287 10.04 -6.75 14.69
CA ASP A 287 9.11 -6.71 15.83
C ASP A 287 8.01 -5.65 15.62
N PRO A 288 6.86 -5.79 16.30
CA PRO A 288 5.78 -4.80 16.29
C PRO A 288 6.23 -3.39 16.68
N ALA A 289 5.47 -2.39 16.26
CA ALA A 289 5.85 -0.99 16.41
C ALA A 289 5.94 -0.50 17.87
N ASP A 290 5.21 -1.14 18.78
CA ASP A 290 5.16 -0.87 20.22
C ASP A 290 6.19 -1.66 21.03
N ALA A 291 6.99 -2.52 20.38
CA ALA A 291 8.09 -3.21 21.05
C ALA A 291 9.14 -2.21 21.58
N VAL A 292 9.61 -2.45 22.81
CA VAL A 292 10.60 -1.61 23.53
C VAL A 292 11.84 -1.31 22.69
N SER A 293 12.20 -2.21 21.77
CA SER A 293 13.08 -1.92 20.65
C SER A 293 12.49 -2.54 19.39
N ARG A 294 11.92 -1.72 18.51
CA ARG A 294 11.64 -2.13 17.12
C ARG A 294 12.97 -2.28 16.42
N ALA A 295 13.57 -3.46 16.50
CA ALA A 295 14.83 -3.76 15.83
C ALA A 295 14.52 -4.62 14.59
N GLY A 296 15.05 -4.21 13.44
CA GLY A 296 15.20 -5.14 12.33
C GLY A 296 16.36 -6.07 12.69
N ILE A 297 16.11 -7.36 12.77
CA ILE A 297 17.14 -8.35 13.12
C ILE A 297 17.28 -9.30 11.94
N ARG A 298 18.51 -9.66 11.57
CA ARG A 298 18.75 -10.66 10.52
C ARG A 298 19.67 -11.77 10.99
N LEU A 299 19.44 -12.97 10.47
CA LEU A 299 20.39 -14.07 10.53
C LEU A 299 21.55 -13.86 9.54
N PRO A 300 22.69 -14.55 9.73
CA PRO A 300 23.73 -14.63 8.71
C PRO A 300 23.19 -15.29 7.44
N THR A 301 23.85 -15.04 6.31
CA THR A 301 23.42 -15.57 5.01
C THR A 301 23.56 -17.09 5.00
N LEU A 302 22.45 -17.81 4.83
CA LEU A 302 22.46 -19.23 4.50
C LEU A 302 22.73 -19.39 3.01
N SER A 303 23.46 -20.44 2.63
CA SER A 303 23.94 -20.61 1.26
C SER A 303 23.57 -21.98 0.68
N ILE A 304 23.21 -22.01 -0.60
CA ILE A 304 23.03 -23.23 -1.38
C ILE A 304 24.15 -23.33 -2.42
N ASN A 305 24.96 -24.39 -2.30
CA ASN A 305 25.95 -24.79 -3.27
C ASN A 305 25.42 -25.94 -4.12
N GLU A 306 24.76 -25.57 -5.23
CA GLU A 306 24.11 -26.53 -6.11
C GLU A 306 25.05 -27.57 -6.76
N ARG A 307 26.37 -27.33 -6.72
CA ARG A 307 27.38 -28.18 -7.37
C ARG A 307 27.98 -29.23 -6.44
N LYS A 308 27.86 -29.07 -5.12
CA LYS A 308 28.55 -29.93 -4.14
C LYS A 308 27.61 -30.58 -3.14
N HIS A 309 26.74 -29.79 -2.52
CA HIS A 309 25.97 -30.18 -1.33
C HIS A 309 24.50 -29.81 -1.47
N LEU A 310 23.95 -29.94 -2.69
CA LEU A 310 22.61 -29.47 -3.01
C LEU A 310 21.54 -30.02 -2.06
N LYS A 311 21.62 -31.30 -1.66
CA LYS A 311 20.63 -31.88 -0.75
C LYS A 311 20.74 -31.28 0.64
N GLU A 312 21.95 -31.28 1.19
CA GLU A 312 22.25 -30.83 2.54
C GLU A 312 21.92 -29.34 2.71
N ASP A 313 22.33 -28.52 1.74
CA ASP A 313 22.09 -27.07 1.79
C ASP A 313 20.61 -26.72 1.61
N VAL A 314 19.90 -27.42 0.72
CA VAL A 314 18.44 -27.26 0.57
C VAL A 314 17.71 -27.68 1.84
N GLN A 315 18.15 -28.77 2.48
CA GLN A 315 17.60 -29.25 3.74
C GLN A 315 17.81 -28.24 4.87
N GLU A 316 19.00 -27.66 4.97
CA GLU A 316 19.33 -26.63 5.97
C GLU A 316 18.45 -25.39 5.82
N VAL A 317 18.40 -24.82 4.61
CA VAL A 317 17.58 -23.63 4.33
C VAL A 317 16.10 -23.93 4.57
N ALA A 318 15.59 -25.05 4.05
CA ALA A 318 14.20 -25.42 4.22
C ALA A 318 13.85 -25.71 5.70
N ALA A 319 14.76 -26.31 6.46
CA ALA A 319 14.59 -26.55 7.89
C ALA A 319 14.48 -25.25 8.66
N GLN A 320 15.34 -24.27 8.38
CA GLN A 320 15.27 -22.96 9.03
C GLN A 320 13.97 -22.22 8.71
N ILE A 321 13.54 -22.23 7.43
CA ILE A 321 12.27 -21.60 7.02
C ILE A 321 11.08 -22.34 7.66
N ALA A 322 11.07 -23.67 7.62
CA ALA A 322 9.99 -24.46 8.21
C ALA A 322 9.87 -24.26 9.73
N GLY A 323 11.00 -24.19 10.44
CA GLY A 323 11.03 -23.90 11.88
C GLY A 323 10.38 -22.57 12.22
N LEU A 324 10.69 -21.54 11.43
CA LEU A 324 10.07 -20.22 11.53
C LEU A 324 8.55 -20.25 11.26
N LEU A 325 8.13 -20.93 10.19
CA LEU A 325 6.71 -21.03 9.84
C LEU A 325 5.90 -21.81 10.90
N LEU A 326 6.49 -22.87 11.48
CA LEU A 326 5.90 -23.65 12.56
C LEU A 326 5.75 -22.83 13.84
N ASP A 327 6.80 -22.11 14.26
CA ASP A 327 6.74 -21.23 15.44
C ASP A 327 5.65 -20.16 15.28
N GLN A 328 5.58 -19.49 14.13
CA GLN A 328 4.53 -18.50 13.88
C GLN A 328 3.12 -19.09 13.94
N LYS A 329 2.95 -20.28 13.36
CA LYS A 329 1.69 -21.03 13.41
C LYS A 329 1.27 -21.38 14.83
N GLU A 330 2.21 -21.83 15.67
CA GLU A 330 1.91 -22.13 17.08
C GLU A 330 1.57 -20.88 17.89
N ARG A 331 2.32 -19.78 17.70
CA ARG A 331 2.01 -18.50 18.37
C ARG A 331 0.60 -17.98 18.03
N ILE A 332 0.17 -18.12 16.77
CA ILE A 332 -1.19 -17.75 16.36
C ILE A 332 -2.24 -18.65 17.01
N ARG A 333 -1.98 -19.97 17.12
CA ARG A 333 -2.88 -20.92 17.80
C ARG A 333 -3.04 -20.59 19.28
N GLU A 334 -1.96 -20.26 19.97
CA GLU A 334 -1.98 -19.90 21.39
C GLU A 334 -2.77 -18.63 21.65
N ASN A 335 -2.58 -17.60 20.81
CA ASN A 335 -3.27 -16.33 20.95
C ASN A 335 -4.78 -16.45 20.65
N THR A 336 -5.17 -17.12 19.56
CA THR A 336 -6.58 -17.39 19.25
C THR A 336 -7.27 -18.26 20.31
N GLY A 337 -6.55 -19.25 20.85
CA GLY A 337 -7.04 -20.08 21.96
C GLY A 337 -7.28 -19.29 23.25
N THR A 338 -6.45 -18.30 23.54
CA THR A 338 -6.54 -17.48 24.76
C THR A 338 -7.70 -16.48 24.72
N GLU A 339 -7.95 -15.85 23.57
CA GLU A 339 -9.12 -14.97 23.37
C GLU A 339 -10.44 -15.72 23.53
N SER A 340 -10.54 -16.94 22.99
CA SER A 340 -11.75 -17.77 23.11
C SER A 340 -12.08 -18.16 24.57
N LYS A 341 -11.07 -18.24 25.45
CA LYS A 341 -11.25 -18.50 26.89
C LYS A 341 -11.65 -17.26 27.66
N LYS A 342 -11.16 -16.08 27.28
CA LYS A 342 -11.57 -14.79 27.88
C LYS A 342 -13.01 -14.44 27.52
N ALA A 343 -13.46 -14.73 26.30
CA ALA A 343 -14.85 -14.47 25.87
C ALA A 343 -15.92 -15.39 26.49
N LYS A 344 -15.51 -16.46 27.20
CA LYS A 344 -16.40 -17.42 27.88
C LYS A 344 -16.46 -17.23 29.40
N ARG A 345 -15.73 -16.26 29.95
CA ARG A 345 -15.83 -15.81 31.33
C ARG A 345 -16.55 -14.47 31.33
#